data_AF-D4CBP2-F1
#
_entry.id   AF-D4CBP2-F1
#
_cell.length_a   1.000
_cell.length_b   1.000
_cell.length_c   1.000
_cell.angle_alpha   90.00
_cell.angle_beta   90.00
_cell.angle_gamma   90.00
#
_symmetry.space_group_name_H-M   'P 1'
#
loop_
_entity.id
_entity.type
_entity.pdbx_description
1 polymer ?
#
loop_
_entity_poly.entity_id
_entity_poly.type
_entity_poly.pdbx_seq_one_letter_code
_entity_poly.pdbx_strand_id
1 'polypeptide(L)' 'MATNKRPRKAYKRIGFEDRKKIEALNAQGKTVDEMAMAIGVHSATMYRELARGGEPYKAEVAQHSI' A
#
# COMPACT_ATOMS: atom_id res chain seq x y z
N MET A 1 -31.27 21.04 -6.96
CA MET A 1 -30.74 19.67 -6.75
C MET A 1 -29.58 19.75 -5.75
N ALA A 2 -29.86 19.60 -4.45
CA ALA A 2 -28.81 19.59 -3.43
C ALA A 2 -28.13 18.21 -3.42
N THR A 3 -26.86 18.13 -3.79
CA THR A 3 -26.12 16.86 -3.77
C THR A 3 -25.72 16.54 -2.34
N ASN A 4 -26.43 15.59 -1.71
CA ASN A 4 -26.12 15.11 -0.37
C ASN A 4 -24.86 14.22 -0.44
N LYS A 5 -23.67 14.82 -0.55
CA LYS A 5 -22.39 14.10 -0.52
C LYS A 5 -22.09 13.67 0.91
N ARG A 6 -22.28 12.38 1.20
CA ARG A 6 -21.77 11.77 2.44
C ARG A 6 -20.25 12.00 2.52
N PRO A 7 -19.70 12.42 3.68
CA PRO A 7 -18.27 12.58 3.85
C PRO A 7 -17.57 11.24 3.60
N ARG A 8 -16.59 11.22 2.68
CA ARG A 8 -15.82 10.01 2.40
C ARG A 8 -14.88 9.73 3.57
N LYS A 9 -14.85 8.49 4.06
CA LYS A 9 -13.86 8.06 5.06
C LYS A 9 -12.46 8.32 4.51
N ALA A 10 -11.61 9.01 5.28
CA ALA A 10 -10.22 9.20 4.90
C ALA A 10 -9.51 7.84 4.93
N TYR A 11 -9.10 7.36 3.76
CA TYR A 11 -8.31 6.13 3.66
C TYR A 11 -6.84 6.44 3.96
N LYS A 12 -6.15 5.54 4.70
CA LYS A 12 -4.71 5.62 4.90
C LYS A 12 -4.02 5.61 3.53
N ARG A 13 -3.12 6.58 3.31
CA ARG A 13 -2.21 6.57 2.16
C ARG A 13 -0.92 5.86 2.57
N ILE A 14 -0.37 5.05 1.67
CA ILE A 14 0.93 4.40 1.86
C ILE A 14 2.02 5.47 1.66
N GLY A 15 2.70 5.83 2.75
CA GLY A 15 3.85 6.72 2.73
C GLY A 15 5.17 5.99 2.46
N PHE A 16 6.27 6.72 2.33
CA PHE A 16 7.58 6.11 2.06
C PHE A 16 8.06 5.17 3.19
N GLU A 17 7.79 5.52 4.45
CA GLU A 17 8.11 4.64 5.59
C GLU A 17 7.28 3.34 5.56
N ASP A 18 6.00 3.42 5.15
CA ASP A 18 5.19 2.22 4.92
C ASP A 18 5.80 1.36 3.80
N ARG A 19 6.30 1.98 2.71
CA ARG A 19 6.97 1.27 1.60
C ARG A 19 8.23 0.54 2.06
N LYS A 20 9.09 1.17 2.85
CA LYS A 20 10.28 0.49 3.42
C LYS A 20 9.90 -0.70 4.28
N LYS A 21 8.82 -0.58 5.05
CA LYS A 21 8.30 -1.70 5.84
C LYS A 21 7.75 -2.82 4.95
N ILE A 22 7.02 -2.49 3.87
CA ILE A 22 6.56 -3.48 2.88
C ILE A 22 7.75 -4.19 2.24
N GLU A 23 8.81 -3.48 1.87
CA GLU A 23 10.04 -4.06 1.30
C GLU A 23 10.70 -5.07 2.25
N ALA A 24 10.87 -4.69 3.52
CA ALA A 24 11.41 -5.59 4.52
C ALA A 24 10.53 -6.84 4.74
N LEU A 25 9.20 -6.69 4.74
CA LEU A 25 8.27 -7.81 4.90
C LEU A 25 8.22 -8.71 3.66
N ASN A 26 8.26 -8.13 2.46
CA ASN A 26 8.30 -8.86 1.20
C ASN A 26 9.59 -9.68 1.10
N ALA A 27 10.73 -9.12 1.50
CA ALA A 27 12.01 -9.84 1.57
C ALA A 27 12.00 -10.99 2.60
N GLN A 28 11.17 -10.90 3.65
CA GLN A 28 10.93 -11.98 4.62
C GLN A 28 9.97 -13.06 4.10
N GLY A 29 9.44 -12.92 2.88
CA GLY A 29 8.46 -13.85 2.29
C GLY A 29 7.07 -13.73 2.91
N LYS A 30 6.73 -12.59 3.52
CA LYS A 30 5.40 -12.37 4.08
C LYS A 30 4.34 -12.30 3.00
N THR A 31 3.16 -12.84 3.31
CA THR A 31 2.03 -12.81 2.38
C THR A 31 1.45 -11.40 2.24
N VAL A 32 0.73 -11.17 1.14
CA VAL A 32 0.06 -9.88 0.88
C VAL A 32 -0.88 -9.49 2.01
N ASP A 33 -1.61 -10.45 2.60
CA ASP A 33 -2.54 -10.18 3.68
C ASP A 33 -1.82 -9.82 4.99
N GLU A 34 -0.72 -10.50 5.32
CA GLU A 34 0.12 -10.13 6.47
C GLU A 34 0.71 -8.73 6.32
N MET A 35 1.21 -8.39 5.13
CA MET A 35 1.73 -7.05 4.85
C MET A 35 0.62 -6.00 4.93
N ALA A 36 -0.54 -6.26 4.34
CA ALA A 36 -1.68 -5.35 4.37
C ALA A 36 -2.15 -5.08 5.80
N MET A 37 -2.22 -6.11 6.63
CA MET A 37 -2.52 -6.01 8.05
C MET A 37 -1.47 -5.20 8.80
N ALA A 38 -0.18 -5.45 8.57
CA ALA A 38 0.94 -4.76 9.23
C ALA A 38 1.02 -3.26 8.88
N ILE A 39 0.52 -2.86 7.72
CA ILE A 39 0.44 -1.45 7.27
C ILE A 39 -0.92 -0.83 7.61
N GLY A 40 -1.97 -1.61 7.82
CA GLY A 40 -3.33 -1.11 8.08
C GLY A 40 -4.04 -0.65 6.80
N VAL A 41 -3.84 -1.38 5.70
CA VAL A 41 -4.53 -1.16 4.41
C VAL A 41 -5.26 -2.43 3.99
N HIS A 42 -6.17 -2.30 3.03
CA HIS A 42 -6.83 -3.47 2.43
C HIS A 42 -5.86 -4.23 1.52
N SER A 43 -5.99 -5.56 1.42
CA SER A 43 -5.15 -6.43 0.57
C SER A 43 -5.12 -5.97 -0.89
N ALA A 44 -6.26 -5.60 -1.48
CA ALA A 44 -6.32 -4.96 -2.80
C ALA A 44 -5.45 -3.70 -2.96
N THR A 45 -5.24 -2.93 -1.89
CA THR A 45 -4.31 -1.79 -1.92
C THR A 45 -2.87 -2.27 -1.91
N MET A 46 -2.57 -3.32 -1.15
CA MET A 46 -1.24 -3.95 -1.13
C MET A 46 -0.87 -4.54 -2.50
N TYR A 47 -1.79 -5.25 -3.18
CA TYR A 47 -1.54 -5.74 -4.55
C TYR A 47 -1.17 -4.62 -5.53
N ARG A 48 -1.91 -3.50 -5.51
CA ARG A 48 -1.60 -2.33 -6.34
C ARG A 48 -0.26 -1.71 -5.99
N GLU A 49 0.09 -1.69 -4.70
CA GLU A 49 1.38 -1.17 -4.26
C GLU A 49 2.53 -2.07 -4.70
N LEU A 50 2.40 -3.39 -4.56
CA LEU A 50 3.40 -4.36 -5.01
C LEU A 50 3.64 -4.25 -6.52
N ALA A 51 2.56 -4.09 -7.31
CA ALA A 51 2.67 -3.88 -8.75
C ALA A 51 3.45 -2.60 -9.12
N ARG A 52 3.45 -1.56 -8.28
CA ARG A 52 4.26 -0.35 -8.49
C ARG A 52 5.72 -0.54 -8.14
N GLY A 53 6.03 -1.42 -7.17
CA GLY A 53 7.40 -1.65 -6.70
C GLY A 53 8.19 -2.66 -7.52
N GLY A 54 7.55 -3.37 -8.45
CA GLY A 54 8.19 -4.38 -9.30
C GLY A 54 8.46 -5.71 -8.57
N GLU A 55 9.22 -6.59 -9.24
CA GLU A 55 9.64 -7.90 -8.73
C GLU A 55 11.18 -8.01 -8.78
N PRO A 56 11.89 -8.15 -7.64
CA PRO A 56 11.38 -8.06 -6.27
C PRO A 56 10.95 -6.63 -5.91
N TYR A 57 10.00 -6.49 -4.99
CA TYR A 57 9.47 -5.19 -4.57
C TYR A 57 10.56 -4.27 -4.02
N LYS A 58 10.60 -3.02 -4.52
CA LYS A 58 11.48 -1.95 -4.01
C LYS A 58 10.68 -0.70 -3.66
N ALA A 59 10.90 -0.15 -2.46
CA ALA A 59 10.19 1.03 -1.98
C ALA A 59 10.41 2.27 -2.87
N GLU A 60 11.63 2.44 -3.37
CA GLU A 60 12.00 3.56 -4.24
C GLU A 60 11.25 3.52 -5.57
N VAL A 61 11.12 2.35 -6.19
CA VAL A 61 10.40 2.18 -7.47
C VAL A 61 8.92 2.52 -7.28
N ALA A 62 8.32 2.04 -6.20
CA ALA A 62 6.92 2.34 -5.87
C ALA A 62 6.68 3.83 -5.57
N GLN A 63 7.65 4.52 -4.96
CA GLN A 63 7.57 5.95 -4.65
C GLN A 63 7.60 6.83 -5.92
N HIS A 64 8.41 6.48 -6.92
CA HIS A 64 8.50 7.22 -8.18
C HIS A 64 7.30 7.00 -9.12
N SER A 65 6.47 5.99 -8.83
CA SER A 65 5.31 5.61 -9.63
C SER A 65 3.98 6.25 -9.18
N ILE A 66 4.03 7.32 -8.37
CA ILE A 66 2.88 7.97 -7.72
C ILE A 66 2.74 9.43 -8.13
#